data_AF-A0A1F8BKE2-F1
#
_entry.id   AF-A0A1F8BKE2-F1
#
_cell.length_a   1.000
_cell.length_b   1.000
_cell.length_c   1.000
_cell.angle_alpha   90.00
_cell.angle_beta   90.00
_cell.angle_gamma   90.00
#
_symmetry.space_group_name_H-M   'P 1'
#
loop_
_entity.id
_entity.type
_entity.pdbx_description
1 polymer ?
#
loop_
_entity_poly.entity_id
_entity_poly.type
_entity_poly.pdbx_seq_one_letter_code
_entity_poly.pdbx_strand_id
1 'polypeptide(L)'
;MLEQFYGRPVAQEGRRSTFLIRRIIPHPLTIKIADRFLGEGLTGEGHSKLRSLVKRMLSGEEIRASREVPEIFKDLDFRFIKEGEENIPDSGATLFIGNHTRGGPLFGMGQYFEAARTVYEMRVNVEDEDLREPVAIAQRGLTKATKLPGGIKIVWNVPFTGQFYDLAADALNWITVYPPKFDAKGQITNRQNLPRWVLTRLVAGGALLWFPQGKHQHPDQLEMPGKSTGLLTKLKDEDVKVVAMRFVPGQNSLSMFFSDAVHIGDIPQREGRVDMNAFVDRYLKPLGENSK
;
A
#
# COMPACT_ATOMS: atom_id res chain seq x y z
N MET A 1 -36.97 -4.43 -13.49
CA MET A 1 -36.13 -3.31 -13.94
C MET A 1 -36.12 -2.27 -12.83
N LEU A 2 -35.12 -2.34 -11.95
CA LEU A 2 -34.90 -1.34 -10.91
C LEU A 2 -33.52 -0.78 -11.20
N GLU A 3 -33.50 0.43 -11.76
CA GLU A 3 -32.28 1.24 -11.89
C GLU A 3 -31.75 1.50 -10.47
N GLN A 4 -30.68 0.79 -10.11
CA GLN A 4 -29.87 1.18 -8.97
C GLN A 4 -29.22 2.51 -9.34
N PHE A 5 -29.69 3.57 -8.68
CA PHE A 5 -29.02 4.86 -8.64
C PHE A 5 -27.57 4.64 -8.18
N TYR A 6 -26.64 4.56 -9.12
CA TYR A 6 -25.22 4.76 -8.87
C TYR A 6 -25.08 6.17 -8.33
N GLY A 7 -25.00 6.30 -7.01
CA GLY A 7 -24.65 7.54 -6.36
C GLY A 7 -23.33 8.02 -6.94
N ARG A 8 -23.35 9.17 -7.62
CA ARG A 8 -22.14 9.87 -8.04
C ARG A 8 -21.16 9.90 -6.86
N PRO A 9 -19.85 9.68 -7.08
CA PRO A 9 -18.87 9.81 -6.01
C PRO A 9 -19.04 11.19 -5.38
N VAL A 10 -19.30 11.18 -4.08
CA VAL A 10 -19.45 12.40 -3.27
C VAL A 10 -18.20 13.23 -3.50
N ALA A 11 -18.37 14.40 -4.13
CA ALA A 11 -17.31 15.39 -4.28
C ALA A 11 -16.64 15.58 -2.92
N GLN A 12 -15.30 15.58 -2.91
CA GLN A 12 -14.47 15.65 -1.72
C GLN A 12 -14.81 16.91 -0.88
N GLU A 13 -15.81 16.82 0.00
CA GLU A 13 -16.07 17.84 0.99
C GLU A 13 -14.96 17.79 2.05
N GLY A 14 -13.99 18.68 1.88
CA GLY A 14 -13.23 19.22 3.01
C GLY A 14 -11.90 18.55 3.33
N ARG A 15 -10.99 18.37 2.35
CA ARG A 15 -9.54 18.28 2.63
C ARG A 15 -9.00 19.65 3.10
N ARG A 16 -9.40 20.12 4.30
CA ARG A 16 -8.85 21.35 4.94
C ARG A 16 -7.58 21.10 5.78
N SER A 17 -7.01 19.90 5.74
CA SER A 17 -5.80 19.52 6.51
C SER A 17 -4.49 20.08 5.93
N THR A 18 -4.46 20.44 4.65
CA THR A 18 -3.23 20.71 3.88
C THR A 18 -2.62 22.09 4.14
N PHE A 19 -3.40 23.10 4.52
CA PHE A 19 -2.93 24.49 4.62
C PHE A 19 -1.99 24.76 5.82
N LEU A 20 -2.21 24.07 6.95
CA LEU A 20 -1.40 24.24 8.16
C LEU A 20 -0.01 23.60 8.04
N ILE A 21 0.10 22.49 7.29
CA ILE A 21 1.34 21.70 7.19
C ILE A 21 2.36 22.36 6.26
N ARG A 22 1.92 23.02 5.17
CA ARG A 22 2.80 23.77 4.25
C ARG A 22 3.64 24.87 4.93
N ARG A 23 3.24 25.30 6.14
CA ARG A 23 3.95 26.33 6.92
C ARG A 23 5.02 25.80 7.89
N ILE A 24 5.03 24.50 8.21
CA ILE A 24 5.82 23.98 9.35
C ILE A 24 7.24 23.52 8.93
N ILE A 25 7.45 23.09 7.69
CA ILE A 25 8.78 22.65 7.20
C ILE A 25 9.07 23.32 5.86
N PRO A 26 10.23 23.99 5.68
CA PRO A 26 10.61 24.56 4.39
C PRO A 26 10.69 23.46 3.32
N HIS A 27 10.04 23.68 2.17
CA HIS A 27 10.07 22.78 1.01
C HIS A 27 11.46 22.21 0.68
N PRO A 28 12.56 22.98 0.69
CA PRO A 28 13.89 22.46 0.35
C PRO A 28 14.39 21.37 1.30
N LEU A 29 14.09 21.49 2.61
CA LEU A 29 14.52 20.50 3.60
C LEU A 29 13.73 19.20 3.44
N THR A 30 12.42 19.29 3.21
CA THR A 30 11.56 18.11 2.99
C THR A 30 11.96 17.37 1.72
N ILE A 31 12.25 18.08 0.63
CA ILE A 31 12.74 17.48 -0.62
C ILE A 31 14.06 16.74 -0.38
N LYS A 32 15.01 17.35 0.34
CA LYS A 32 16.30 16.71 0.65
C LYS A 32 16.14 15.48 1.54
N ILE A 33 15.23 15.52 2.51
CA ILE A 33 14.92 14.37 3.38
C ILE A 33 14.31 13.25 2.55
N ALA A 34 13.29 13.53 1.73
CA ALA A 34 12.66 12.54 0.87
C ALA A 34 13.67 11.92 -0.10
N ASP A 35 14.49 12.74 -0.76
CA ASP A 35 15.55 12.28 -1.66
C ASP A 35 16.57 11.37 -0.97
N ARG A 36 16.94 11.69 0.28
CA ARG A 36 17.87 10.87 1.07
C ARG A 36 17.26 9.54 1.53
N PHE A 37 15.99 9.53 1.93
CA PHE A 37 15.34 8.33 2.49
C PHE A 37 14.71 7.42 1.44
N LEU A 38 14.26 7.99 0.32
CA LEU A 38 13.55 7.27 -0.74
C LEU A 38 14.41 7.10 -2.01
N GLY A 39 15.44 7.91 -2.17
CA GLY A 39 16.29 7.92 -3.37
C GLY A 39 17.53 7.02 -3.28
N GLU A 40 17.70 6.25 -2.21
CA GLU A 40 18.81 5.29 -2.14
C GLU A 40 18.71 4.27 -3.28
N GLY A 41 19.81 4.07 -4.01
CA GLY A 41 19.85 3.20 -5.19
C GLY A 41 19.38 3.84 -6.50
N LEU A 42 18.93 5.10 -6.49
CA LEU A 42 18.52 5.79 -7.71
C LEU A 42 19.71 6.27 -8.55
N THR A 43 19.50 6.37 -9.87
CA THR A 43 20.39 7.10 -10.78
C THR A 43 20.29 8.60 -10.53
N GLY A 44 21.24 9.38 -11.07
CA GLY A 44 21.16 10.85 -11.03
C GLY A 44 19.86 11.41 -11.64
N GLU A 45 19.37 10.76 -12.70
CA GLU A 45 18.08 11.08 -13.31
C GLU A 45 16.90 10.72 -12.38
N GLY A 46 16.89 9.51 -11.80
CA GLY A 46 15.88 9.09 -10.84
C GLY A 46 15.79 10.03 -9.63
N HIS A 47 16.93 10.47 -9.09
CA HIS A 47 16.99 11.50 -8.06
C HIS A 47 16.37 12.84 -8.50
N SER A 48 16.60 13.26 -9.76
CA SER A 48 15.99 14.48 -10.30
C SER A 48 14.46 14.36 -10.39
N LYS A 49 13.97 13.22 -10.90
CA LYS A 49 12.54 12.90 -10.99
C LYS A 49 11.89 12.85 -9.61
N LEU A 50 12.50 12.18 -8.63
CA LEU A 50 12.02 12.11 -7.26
C LEU A 50 11.91 13.49 -6.62
N ARG A 51 12.94 14.34 -6.72
CA ARG A 51 12.91 15.70 -6.16
C ARG A 51 11.82 16.56 -6.80
N SER A 52 11.64 16.44 -8.12
CA SER A 52 10.57 17.14 -8.86
C SER A 52 9.19 16.71 -8.38
N LEU A 53 8.96 15.40 -8.27
CA LEU A 53 7.71 14.81 -7.82
C LEU A 53 7.39 15.24 -6.37
N VAL A 54 8.36 15.17 -5.45
CA VAL A 54 8.17 15.64 -4.07
C VAL A 54 7.86 17.14 -4.04
N LYS A 55 8.53 17.97 -4.86
CA LYS A 55 8.22 19.41 -4.95
C LYS A 55 6.77 19.66 -5.35
N ARG A 56 6.26 18.92 -6.35
CA ARG A 56 4.86 19.00 -6.81
C ARG A 56 3.87 18.56 -5.73
N MET A 57 4.13 17.43 -5.05
CA MET A 57 3.32 16.98 -3.91
C MET A 57 3.22 18.03 -2.80
N LEU A 58 4.33 18.68 -2.46
CA LEU A 58 4.34 19.72 -1.43
C LEU A 58 3.58 20.98 -1.86
N SER A 59 3.50 21.27 -3.17
CA SER A 59 2.64 22.31 -3.74
C SER A 59 1.16 21.92 -3.77
N GLY A 60 0.85 20.66 -3.44
CA GLY A 60 -0.47 20.02 -3.47
C GLY A 60 -0.99 19.73 -4.87
N GLU A 61 -0.09 19.50 -5.81
CA GLU A 61 -0.47 18.88 -7.07
C GLU A 61 -0.84 17.42 -6.81
N GLU A 62 -1.89 16.96 -7.49
CA GLU A 62 -2.22 15.54 -7.53
C GLU A 62 -1.21 14.78 -8.38
N ILE A 63 -0.80 13.61 -7.91
CA ILE A 63 0.18 12.73 -8.53
C ILE A 63 -0.47 11.36 -8.75
N ARG A 64 -0.46 10.86 -9.98
CA ARG A 64 -0.96 9.52 -10.30
C ARG A 64 0.11 8.49 -9.96
N ALA A 65 -0.08 7.80 -8.84
CA ALA A 65 0.89 6.86 -8.26
C ALA A 65 1.28 5.74 -9.22
N SER A 66 0.31 5.25 -10.01
CA SER A 66 0.47 4.17 -10.98
C SER A 66 1.29 4.55 -12.23
N ARG A 67 1.40 5.85 -12.54
CA ARG A 67 1.99 6.35 -13.80
C ARG A 67 3.25 7.17 -13.60
N GLU A 68 3.24 8.06 -12.62
CA GLU A 68 4.30 9.06 -12.47
C GLU A 68 5.44 8.58 -11.58
N VAL A 69 5.13 7.83 -10.51
CA VAL A 69 6.14 7.34 -9.58
C VAL A 69 7.03 6.26 -10.22
N PRO A 70 6.50 5.32 -11.05
CA PRO A 70 7.32 4.33 -11.73
C PRO A 70 8.46 4.89 -12.61
N GLU A 71 8.27 6.08 -13.17
CA GLU A 71 9.30 6.73 -13.99
C GLU A 71 10.57 7.08 -13.20
N ILE A 72 10.52 7.14 -11.86
CA ILE A 72 11.68 7.37 -10.99
C ILE A 72 12.70 6.22 -11.07
N PHE A 73 12.22 5.00 -11.28
CA PHE A 73 13.05 3.78 -11.22
C PHE A 73 13.18 3.07 -12.58
N LYS A 74 12.68 3.67 -13.66
CA LYS A 74 12.72 3.12 -15.02
C LYS A 74 14.13 2.86 -15.56
N ASP A 75 15.07 3.71 -15.16
CA ASP A 75 16.46 3.67 -15.66
C ASP A 75 17.41 2.92 -14.70
N LEU A 76 16.85 2.23 -13.70
CA LEU A 76 17.64 1.37 -12.81
C LEU A 76 17.92 0.04 -13.50
N ASP A 77 19.10 -0.54 -13.24
CA ASP A 77 19.35 -1.96 -13.51
C ASP A 77 18.61 -2.83 -12.49
N PHE A 78 17.28 -2.73 -12.51
CA PHE A 78 16.37 -3.40 -11.60
C PHE A 78 15.15 -3.92 -12.37
N ARG A 79 14.76 -5.17 -12.10
CA ARG A 79 13.66 -5.83 -12.82
C ARG A 79 12.51 -6.19 -11.90
N PHE A 80 11.31 -5.78 -12.28
CA PHE A 80 10.07 -6.33 -11.71
C PHE A 80 9.66 -7.55 -12.53
N ILE A 81 9.59 -8.71 -11.88
CA ILE A 81 9.15 -9.97 -12.50
C ILE A 81 7.73 -10.22 -12.00
N LYS A 82 6.76 -10.35 -12.90
CA LYS A 82 5.34 -10.50 -12.55
C LYS A 82 4.85 -11.87 -12.98
N GLU A 83 4.04 -12.49 -12.14
CA GLU A 83 3.38 -13.78 -12.42
C GLU A 83 1.94 -13.73 -11.90
N GLY A 84 0.97 -14.13 -12.73
CA GLY A 84 -0.44 -14.12 -12.39
C GLY A 84 -1.13 -12.76 -12.53
N GLU A 85 -0.55 -11.79 -13.23
CA GLU A 85 -1.19 -10.47 -13.42
C GLU A 85 -2.53 -10.58 -14.17
N GLU A 86 -2.68 -11.61 -15.02
CA GLU A 86 -3.93 -12.00 -15.67
C GLU A 86 -5.06 -12.38 -14.71
N ASN A 87 -4.73 -12.71 -13.46
CA ASN A 87 -5.71 -13.04 -12.42
C ASN A 87 -6.34 -11.80 -11.79
N ILE A 88 -5.79 -10.61 -12.06
CA ILE A 88 -6.33 -9.35 -11.57
C ILE A 88 -7.66 -9.08 -12.29
N PRO A 89 -8.78 -8.89 -11.56
CA PRO A 89 -10.04 -8.54 -12.19
C PRO A 89 -9.92 -7.25 -13.01
N ASP A 90 -10.38 -7.30 -14.25
CA ASP A 90 -10.38 -6.15 -15.17
C ASP A 90 -11.36 -5.04 -14.76
N SER A 91 -12.27 -5.34 -13.83
CA SER A 91 -13.38 -4.52 -13.36
C SER A 91 -13.85 -4.96 -11.96
N GLY A 92 -14.72 -4.15 -11.35
CA GLY A 92 -15.34 -4.45 -10.04
C GLY A 92 -14.48 -4.10 -8.83
N ALA A 93 -15.06 -4.27 -7.64
CA ALA A 93 -14.39 -3.94 -6.38
C ALA A 93 -13.31 -4.98 -6.06
N THR A 94 -12.06 -4.54 -5.86
CA THR A 94 -10.94 -5.47 -5.61
C THR A 94 -10.07 -5.02 -4.44
N LEU A 95 -9.92 -5.89 -3.46
CA LEU A 95 -9.00 -5.74 -2.34
C LEU A 95 -7.75 -6.61 -2.58
N PHE A 96 -6.59 -5.98 -2.63
CA PHE A 96 -5.31 -6.67 -2.75
C PHE A 96 -4.67 -6.78 -1.37
N ILE A 97 -4.27 -8.00 -1.00
CA ILE A 97 -3.66 -8.29 0.31
C ILE A 97 -2.26 -8.84 0.10
N GLY A 98 -1.25 -8.07 0.51
CA GLY A 98 0.15 -8.43 0.28
C GLY A 98 0.99 -8.64 1.53
N ASN A 99 2.06 -9.43 1.42
CA ASN A 99 3.15 -9.39 2.40
C ASN A 99 3.95 -8.09 2.26
N HIS A 100 4.49 -7.59 3.36
CA HIS A 100 5.37 -6.44 3.40
C HIS A 100 6.80 -6.92 3.60
N THR A 101 7.52 -7.16 2.50
CA THR A 101 8.84 -7.80 2.56
C THR A 101 9.97 -6.78 2.70
N ARG A 102 10.99 -7.14 3.48
CA ARG A 102 12.24 -6.40 3.67
C ARG A 102 13.26 -6.79 2.60
N GLY A 103 14.08 -5.84 2.20
CA GLY A 103 15.12 -6.07 1.18
C GLY A 103 14.64 -5.72 -0.23
N GLY A 104 15.60 -5.76 -1.16
CA GLY A 104 15.46 -5.20 -2.51
C GLY A 104 15.91 -3.71 -2.55
N PRO A 105 16.39 -3.23 -3.70
CA PRO A 105 17.06 -1.94 -3.85
C PRO A 105 16.15 -0.70 -3.74
N LEU A 106 14.88 -0.86 -3.38
CA LEU A 106 13.91 0.24 -3.22
C LEU A 106 13.25 0.28 -1.83
N PHE A 107 13.84 -0.37 -0.81
CA PHE A 107 13.39 -0.34 0.60
C PHE A 107 11.88 -0.54 0.81
N GLY A 108 11.24 -1.39 0.01
CA GLY A 108 9.81 -1.65 0.07
C GLY A 108 8.91 -0.66 -0.67
N MET A 109 9.34 0.58 -0.96
CA MET A 109 8.49 1.58 -1.66
C MET A 109 8.19 1.17 -3.11
N GLY A 110 9.18 0.60 -3.81
CA GLY A 110 8.98 0.10 -5.17
C GLY A 110 7.89 -0.98 -5.28
N GLN A 111 7.66 -1.77 -4.22
CA GLN A 111 6.61 -2.80 -4.20
C GLN A 111 5.22 -2.16 -4.33
N TYR A 112 4.97 -1.06 -3.60
CA TYR A 112 3.68 -0.39 -3.60
C TYR A 112 3.36 0.27 -4.94
N PHE A 113 4.33 0.98 -5.50
CA PHE A 113 4.13 1.71 -6.75
C PHE A 113 4.06 0.78 -7.95
N GLU A 114 4.87 -0.29 -7.96
CA GLU A 114 4.75 -1.29 -9.02
C GLU A 114 3.44 -2.07 -8.90
N ALA A 115 2.99 -2.42 -7.69
CA ALA A 115 1.67 -3.01 -7.50
C ALA A 115 0.56 -2.06 -7.96
N ALA A 116 0.67 -0.76 -7.64
CA ALA A 116 -0.29 0.25 -8.10
C ALA A 116 -0.31 0.34 -9.63
N ARG A 117 0.86 0.31 -10.28
CA ARG A 117 0.99 0.30 -11.74
C ARG A 117 0.34 -0.93 -12.36
N THR A 118 0.71 -2.14 -11.92
CA THR A 118 0.15 -3.39 -12.45
C THR A 118 -1.37 -3.45 -12.28
N VAL A 119 -1.88 -3.08 -11.10
CA VAL A 119 -3.33 -3.08 -10.84
C VAL A 119 -4.06 -2.09 -11.75
N TYR A 120 -3.50 -0.89 -11.94
CA TYR A 120 -4.06 0.09 -12.86
C TYR A 120 -4.04 -0.41 -14.31
N GLU A 121 -2.93 -0.99 -14.76
CA GLU A 121 -2.75 -1.51 -16.12
C GLU A 121 -3.76 -2.63 -16.41
N MET A 122 -3.98 -3.57 -15.48
CA MET A 122 -4.87 -4.72 -15.67
C MET A 122 -6.36 -4.39 -15.55
N ARG A 123 -6.74 -3.33 -14.83
CA ARG A 123 -8.16 -2.92 -14.65
C ARG A 123 -8.70 -2.12 -15.85
N VAL A 124 -8.57 -2.69 -17.04
CA VAL A 124 -8.85 -2.00 -18.32
C VAL A 124 -10.32 -1.61 -18.53
N ASN A 125 -11.25 -2.29 -17.85
CA ASN A 125 -12.70 -2.08 -17.99
C ASN A 125 -13.27 -1.14 -16.91
N VAL A 126 -12.43 -0.47 -16.12
CA VAL A 126 -12.83 0.58 -15.19
C VAL A 126 -12.60 1.94 -15.84
N GLU A 127 -13.67 2.53 -16.39
CA GLU A 127 -13.59 3.82 -17.11
C GLU A 127 -13.32 5.01 -16.19
N ASP A 128 -13.82 4.99 -14.95
CA ASP A 128 -13.55 6.03 -13.97
C ASP A 128 -12.10 5.92 -13.48
N GLU A 129 -11.25 6.86 -13.92
CA GLU A 129 -9.85 6.96 -13.51
C GLU A 129 -9.68 7.07 -11.99
N ASP A 130 -10.65 7.70 -11.30
CA ASP A 130 -10.68 7.78 -9.85
C ASP A 130 -11.29 6.52 -9.22
N LEU A 131 -11.56 5.46 -9.94
CA LEU A 131 -11.79 4.12 -9.38
C LEU A 131 -10.71 3.14 -9.82
N ARG A 132 -10.19 3.33 -11.03
CA ARG A 132 -9.10 2.56 -11.61
C ARG A 132 -7.78 2.78 -10.88
N GLU A 133 -7.48 4.02 -10.49
CA GLU A 133 -6.29 4.33 -9.69
C GLU A 133 -6.42 3.68 -8.29
N PRO A 134 -5.52 2.75 -7.93
CA PRO A 134 -5.63 2.03 -6.67
C PRO A 134 -5.22 2.90 -5.49
N VAL A 135 -5.98 2.79 -4.40
CA VAL A 135 -5.66 3.45 -3.13
C VAL A 135 -4.77 2.52 -2.31
N ALA A 136 -3.60 2.96 -1.87
CA ALA A 136 -2.80 2.19 -0.91
C ALA A 136 -3.02 2.67 0.52
N ILE A 137 -2.97 1.74 1.47
CA ILE A 137 -2.97 2.03 2.91
C ILE A 137 -1.52 2.15 3.40
N ALA A 138 -1.06 3.38 3.56
CA ALA A 138 0.29 3.70 4.03
C ALA A 138 0.34 3.82 5.56
N GLN A 139 1.46 3.40 6.16
CA GLN A 139 1.71 3.63 7.59
C GLN A 139 2.32 5.01 7.79
N ARG A 140 1.75 5.77 8.73
CA ARG A 140 2.13 7.15 8.98
C ARG A 140 3.48 7.26 9.67
N GLY A 141 4.47 7.78 8.95
CA GLY A 141 5.76 8.18 9.50
C GLY A 141 6.81 7.05 9.56
N LEU A 142 8.06 7.47 9.72
CA LEU A 142 9.20 6.57 9.77
C LEU A 142 9.51 6.20 11.21
N THR A 143 9.74 4.91 11.46
CA THR A 143 10.18 4.40 12.76
C THR A 143 11.65 4.00 12.66
N LYS A 144 12.49 4.50 13.57
CA LYS A 144 13.89 4.08 13.68
C LYS A 144 14.06 3.21 14.92
N ALA A 145 14.78 2.11 14.77
CA ALA A 145 15.19 1.29 15.89
C ALA A 145 16.70 1.39 16.09
N THR A 146 17.13 1.71 17.31
CA THR A 146 18.55 1.74 17.69
C THR A 146 18.79 0.70 18.76
N LYS A 147 19.80 -0.15 18.54
CA LYS A 147 20.31 -1.08 19.55
C LYS A 147 21.35 -0.34 20.39
N LEU A 148 21.14 -0.28 21.69
CA LEU A 148 22.11 0.20 22.66
C LEU A 148 23.05 -0.94 23.09
N PRO A 149 24.24 -0.60 23.65
CA PRO A 149 25.07 -1.57 24.36
C PRO A 149 24.25 -2.34 25.40
N GLY A 150 24.45 -3.66 25.49
CA GLY A 150 23.63 -4.54 26.34
C GLY A 150 22.36 -5.08 25.68
N GLY A 151 22.13 -4.82 24.38
CA GLY A 151 21.05 -5.44 23.60
C GLY A 151 19.69 -4.75 23.70
N ILE A 152 19.58 -3.65 24.46
CA ILE A 152 18.36 -2.87 24.59
C ILE A 152 18.02 -2.23 23.23
N LYS A 153 16.83 -2.52 22.70
CA LYS A 153 16.32 -1.93 21.45
C LYS A 153 15.37 -0.78 21.77
N ILE A 154 15.76 0.45 21.45
CA ILE A 154 14.87 1.60 21.51
C ILE A 154 14.27 1.82 20.12
N VAL A 155 12.94 1.97 20.07
CA VAL A 155 12.19 2.25 18.85
C VAL A 155 11.54 3.61 19.01
N TRP A 156 11.81 4.55 18.11
CA TRP A 156 11.21 5.87 18.13
C TRP A 156 10.73 6.30 16.74
N ASN A 157 9.70 7.12 16.70
CA ASN A 157 9.23 7.75 15.47
C ASN A 157 10.13 8.94 15.14
N VAL A 158 10.57 9.02 13.89
CA VAL A 158 11.36 10.16 13.41
C VAL A 158 10.44 11.38 13.38
N PRO A 159 10.77 12.47 14.09
CA PRO A 159 9.93 13.67 14.11
C PRO A 159 9.60 14.18 12.70
N PHE A 160 8.42 14.77 12.54
CA PHE A 160 7.93 15.39 11.30
C PHE A 160 7.67 14.45 10.11
N THR A 161 8.16 13.21 10.13
CA THR A 161 7.93 12.25 9.04
C THR A 161 6.46 11.86 8.90
N GLY A 162 5.69 11.82 9.98
CA GLY A 162 4.25 11.58 9.92
C GLY A 162 3.51 12.61 9.07
N GLN A 163 3.90 13.90 9.17
CA GLN A 163 3.29 14.98 8.37
C GLN A 163 3.66 14.87 6.89
N PHE A 164 4.90 14.49 6.58
CA PHE A 164 5.32 14.22 5.21
C PHE A 164 4.52 13.09 4.57
N TYR A 165 4.29 11.99 5.31
CA TYR A 165 3.47 10.87 4.82
C TYR A 165 2.02 11.28 4.58
N ASP A 166 1.46 12.15 5.45
CA ASP A 166 0.10 12.67 5.25
C ASP A 166 0.01 13.51 3.96
N LEU A 167 1.01 14.36 3.66
CA LEU A 167 1.07 15.12 2.41
C LEU A 167 1.27 14.24 1.18
N ALA A 168 2.19 13.28 1.26
CA ALA A 168 2.46 12.36 0.16
C ALA A 168 1.21 11.51 -0.15
N ALA A 169 0.52 11.00 0.87
CA ALA A 169 -0.70 10.25 0.68
C ALA A 169 -1.83 11.10 0.09
N ASP A 170 -1.95 12.36 0.52
CA ASP A 170 -2.93 13.30 -0.06
C ASP A 170 -2.70 13.48 -1.55
N ALA A 171 -1.46 13.74 -1.95
CA ALA A 171 -1.08 13.93 -3.36
C ALA A 171 -1.23 12.67 -4.21
N LEU A 172 -0.95 11.49 -3.65
CA LEU A 172 -1.08 10.19 -4.33
C LEU A 172 -2.51 9.63 -4.32
N ASN A 173 -3.46 10.33 -3.69
CA ASN A 173 -4.79 9.82 -3.39
C ASN A 173 -4.78 8.48 -2.60
N TRP A 174 -3.83 8.36 -1.69
CA TRP A 174 -3.68 7.25 -0.75
C TRP A 174 -4.21 7.62 0.63
N ILE A 175 -4.18 6.68 1.58
CA ILE A 175 -4.56 6.93 2.96
C ILE A 175 -3.44 6.58 3.93
N THR A 176 -3.25 7.42 4.96
CA THR A 176 -2.36 7.10 6.08
C THR A 176 -3.14 6.55 7.28
N VAL A 177 -2.57 5.52 7.91
CA VAL A 177 -3.00 5.01 9.21
C VAL A 177 -1.88 5.17 10.23
N TYR A 178 -2.23 5.33 11.51
CA TYR A 178 -1.22 5.40 12.57
C TYR A 178 -0.34 4.15 12.61
N PRO A 179 0.95 4.26 12.98
CA PRO A 179 1.80 3.09 13.19
C PRO A 179 1.17 2.10 14.16
N PRO A 180 1.23 0.80 13.89
CA PRO A 180 0.65 -0.21 14.76
C PRO A 180 1.37 -0.23 16.12
N LYS A 181 0.59 -0.22 17.20
CA LYS A 181 1.04 -0.48 18.56
C LYS A 181 0.80 -1.94 18.87
N PHE A 182 1.83 -2.69 19.22
CA PHE A 182 1.69 -4.12 19.49
C PHE A 182 1.60 -4.43 20.99
N ASP A 183 0.78 -5.39 21.39
CA ASP A 183 0.84 -5.98 22.73
C ASP A 183 1.95 -7.06 22.83
N ALA A 184 2.11 -7.65 24.01
CA ALA A 184 3.10 -8.70 24.27
C ALA A 184 2.91 -9.97 23.42
N LYS A 185 1.75 -10.16 22.80
CA LYS A 185 1.44 -11.28 21.90
C LYS A 185 1.59 -10.88 20.42
N GLY A 186 2.13 -9.71 20.14
CA GLY A 186 2.32 -9.19 18.78
C GLY A 186 1.02 -8.74 18.11
N GLN A 187 -0.06 -8.48 18.86
CA GLN A 187 -1.33 -8.01 18.29
C GLN A 187 -1.42 -6.49 18.25
N ILE A 188 -1.98 -5.94 17.17
CA ILE A 188 -2.21 -4.49 17.04
C ILE A 188 -3.26 -4.04 18.07
N THR A 189 -2.97 -3.00 18.85
CA THR A 189 -3.79 -2.52 19.97
C THR A 189 -4.46 -1.17 19.67
N ASN A 190 -3.83 -0.33 18.86
CA ASN A 190 -4.47 0.90 18.37
C ASN A 190 -5.33 0.58 17.16
N ARG A 191 -6.64 0.88 17.25
CA ARG A 191 -7.58 0.69 16.15
C ARG A 191 -7.12 1.52 14.94
N GLN A 192 -6.73 0.86 13.85
CA GLN A 192 -6.36 1.50 12.59
C GLN A 192 -7.61 1.66 11.72
N ASN A 193 -8.42 2.68 12.02
CA ASN A 193 -9.65 2.93 11.29
C ASN A 193 -9.34 3.55 9.93
N LEU A 194 -9.94 2.98 8.88
CA LEU A 194 -9.97 3.61 7.56
C LEU A 194 -11.10 4.64 7.51
N PRO A 195 -10.90 5.79 6.82
CA PRO A 195 -11.97 6.71 6.51
C PRO A 195 -13.08 6.03 5.72
N ARG A 196 -14.32 6.48 5.92
CA ARG A 196 -15.50 5.91 5.23
C ARG A 196 -15.37 5.96 3.71
N TRP A 197 -14.81 7.04 3.16
CA TRP A 197 -14.65 7.21 1.72
C TRP A 197 -13.80 6.12 1.06
N VAL A 198 -12.81 5.57 1.77
CA VAL A 198 -11.95 4.49 1.23
C VAL A 198 -12.80 3.24 0.98
N LEU A 199 -13.66 2.90 1.93
CA LEU A 199 -14.56 1.75 1.81
C LEU A 199 -15.65 2.01 0.76
N THR A 200 -16.21 3.22 0.72
CA THR A 200 -17.20 3.61 -0.29
C THR A 200 -16.61 3.53 -1.70
N ARG A 201 -15.38 4.01 -1.90
CA ARG A 201 -14.66 3.93 -3.19
C ARG A 201 -14.40 2.46 -3.58
N LEU A 202 -13.97 1.63 -2.63
CA LEU A 202 -13.77 0.20 -2.88
C LEU A 202 -15.07 -0.44 -3.35
N VAL A 203 -16.15 -0.32 -2.58
CA VAL A 203 -17.47 -0.92 -2.89
C VAL A 203 -18.07 -0.35 -4.18
N ALA A 204 -17.75 0.89 -4.55
CA ALA A 204 -18.15 1.49 -5.83
C ALA A 204 -17.41 0.91 -7.06
N GLY A 205 -16.57 -0.12 -6.88
CA GLY A 205 -15.81 -0.72 -7.97
C GLY A 205 -14.37 -0.23 -8.05
N GLY A 206 -13.79 0.27 -6.96
CA GLY A 206 -12.40 0.69 -6.88
C GLY A 206 -11.42 -0.43 -6.49
N ALA A 207 -10.13 -0.09 -6.46
CA ALA A 207 -9.04 -0.96 -5.98
C ALA A 207 -8.41 -0.46 -4.67
N LEU A 208 -8.16 -1.36 -3.72
CA LEU A 208 -7.50 -1.06 -2.44
C LEU A 208 -6.29 -1.98 -2.25
N LEU A 209 -5.10 -1.42 -2.06
CA LEU A 209 -3.88 -2.15 -1.73
C LEU A 209 -3.65 -2.13 -0.22
N TRP A 210 -3.54 -3.32 0.39
CA TRP A 210 -3.40 -3.47 1.82
C TRP A 210 -2.31 -4.47 2.22
N PHE A 211 -1.44 -4.05 3.13
CA PHE A 211 -0.28 -4.82 3.60
C PHE A 211 -0.36 -5.00 5.12
N PRO A 212 -1.15 -5.98 5.61
CA PRO A 212 -1.55 -6.04 7.02
C PRO A 212 -0.42 -6.29 8.01
N GLN A 213 0.74 -6.78 7.57
CA GLN A 213 1.87 -7.10 8.47
C GLN A 213 2.36 -5.89 9.25
N GLY A 214 2.25 -4.70 8.66
CA GLY A 214 2.59 -3.43 9.29
C GLY A 214 4.04 -3.28 9.74
N LYS A 215 4.93 -4.15 9.27
CA LYS A 215 6.39 -4.11 9.42
C LYS A 215 7.00 -4.88 8.25
N HIS A 216 8.19 -4.47 7.82
CA HIS A 216 8.95 -5.18 6.81
C HIS A 216 9.49 -6.50 7.40
N GLN A 217 9.17 -7.64 6.79
CA GLN A 217 9.57 -8.98 7.24
C GLN A 217 10.38 -9.73 6.19
N HIS A 218 11.02 -10.85 6.55
CA HIS A 218 11.61 -11.74 5.54
C HIS A 218 10.52 -12.21 4.55
N PRO A 219 10.81 -12.44 3.26
CA PRO A 219 9.81 -12.89 2.28
C PRO A 219 9.09 -14.20 2.65
N ASP A 220 9.72 -15.06 3.44
CA ASP A 220 9.11 -16.30 3.95
C ASP A 220 8.33 -16.11 5.27
N GLN A 221 8.40 -14.93 5.88
CA GLN A 221 7.65 -14.60 7.09
C GLN A 221 6.31 -13.98 6.72
N LEU A 222 5.32 -14.83 6.46
CA LEU A 222 4.00 -14.43 5.97
C LEU A 222 2.95 -14.23 7.08
N GLU A 223 3.36 -14.27 8.35
CA GLU A 223 2.46 -14.08 9.49
C GLU A 223 1.75 -12.72 9.42
N MET A 224 0.43 -12.73 9.62
CA MET A 224 -0.44 -11.57 9.61
C MET A 224 -1.05 -11.33 11.01
N PRO A 225 -1.26 -10.08 11.45
CA PRO A 225 -1.90 -9.80 12.73
C PRO A 225 -3.35 -10.32 12.80
N GLY A 226 -3.75 -10.93 13.92
CA GLY A 226 -5.09 -11.51 14.08
C GLY A 226 -6.24 -10.49 14.05
N LYS A 227 -5.96 -9.20 14.31
CA LYS A 227 -6.96 -8.11 14.20
C LYS A 227 -7.16 -7.57 12.79
N SER A 228 -6.37 -8.03 11.81
CA SER A 228 -6.59 -7.74 10.38
C SER A 228 -7.98 -8.21 9.91
N THR A 229 -8.59 -9.14 10.62
CA THR A 229 -9.99 -9.58 10.41
C THR A 229 -11.01 -8.43 10.37
N GLY A 230 -10.76 -7.29 11.01
CA GLY A 230 -11.74 -6.20 11.10
C GLY A 230 -12.14 -5.55 9.76
N LEU A 231 -11.20 -5.40 8.81
CA LEU A 231 -11.51 -4.87 7.48
C LEU A 231 -12.28 -5.92 6.66
N LEU A 232 -11.76 -7.14 6.61
CA LEU A 232 -12.37 -8.22 5.83
C LEU A 232 -13.76 -8.59 6.33
N THR A 233 -13.96 -8.60 7.65
CA THR A 233 -15.28 -8.88 8.25
C THR A 233 -16.31 -7.80 7.90
N LYS A 234 -15.89 -6.54 7.71
CA LYS A 234 -16.81 -5.46 7.28
C LYS A 234 -17.20 -5.59 5.81
N LEU A 235 -16.34 -6.17 5.00
CA LEU A 235 -16.53 -6.32 3.57
C LEU A 235 -17.12 -7.68 3.19
N LYS A 236 -17.27 -8.61 4.14
CA LYS A 236 -17.60 -10.03 3.85
C LYS A 236 -18.93 -10.23 3.09
N ASP A 237 -19.86 -9.30 3.25
CA ASP A 237 -21.20 -9.32 2.64
C ASP A 237 -21.29 -8.40 1.41
N GLU A 238 -20.19 -7.73 1.04
CA GLU A 238 -20.07 -6.88 -0.14
C GLU A 238 -19.55 -7.69 -1.33
N ASP A 239 -19.89 -7.29 -2.57
CA ASP A 239 -19.36 -7.89 -3.80
C ASP A 239 -17.92 -7.42 -4.07
N VAL A 240 -17.00 -7.90 -3.23
CA VAL A 240 -15.57 -7.56 -3.27
C VAL A 240 -14.75 -8.81 -3.58
N LYS A 241 -13.95 -8.73 -4.63
CA LYS A 241 -12.92 -9.72 -4.94
C LYS A 241 -11.67 -9.46 -4.13
N VAL A 242 -11.00 -10.52 -3.69
CA VAL A 242 -9.72 -10.48 -2.98
C VAL A 242 -8.65 -11.16 -3.82
N VAL A 243 -7.51 -10.49 -3.98
CA VAL A 243 -6.32 -11.01 -4.66
C VAL A 243 -5.17 -11.01 -3.66
N ALA A 244 -4.59 -12.17 -3.40
CA ALA A 244 -3.36 -12.27 -2.61
C ALA A 244 -2.16 -11.85 -3.46
N MET A 245 -1.24 -11.08 -2.87
CA MET A 245 -0.01 -10.63 -3.52
C MET A 245 1.22 -11.08 -2.74
N ARG A 246 2.14 -11.80 -3.37
CA ARG A 246 3.43 -12.13 -2.75
C ARG A 246 4.57 -11.37 -3.41
N PHE A 247 5.41 -10.79 -2.57
CA PHE A 247 6.63 -10.07 -2.93
C PHE A 247 7.84 -10.84 -2.46
N VAL A 248 8.74 -11.18 -3.40
CA VAL A 248 9.98 -11.91 -3.14
C VAL A 248 11.17 -11.12 -3.74
N PRO A 249 12.03 -10.50 -2.93
CA PRO A 249 13.17 -9.74 -3.43
C PRO A 249 14.28 -10.70 -3.92
N GLY A 250 14.83 -10.42 -5.09
CA GLY A 250 16.06 -11.02 -5.62
C GLY A 250 17.26 -10.06 -5.48
N GLN A 251 18.37 -10.37 -6.15
CA GLN A 251 19.59 -9.56 -6.11
C GLN A 251 19.37 -8.18 -6.77
N ASN A 252 18.92 -8.16 -8.03
CA ASN A 252 18.55 -6.95 -8.79
C ASN A 252 17.12 -7.05 -9.33
N SER A 253 16.25 -7.75 -8.61
CA SER A 253 14.86 -7.93 -9.02
C SER A 253 13.91 -7.97 -7.84
N LEU A 254 12.62 -7.81 -8.13
CA LEU A 254 11.52 -8.11 -7.23
C LEU A 254 10.50 -8.93 -8.01
N SER A 255 10.26 -10.16 -7.55
CA SER A 255 9.17 -10.98 -8.06
C SER A 255 7.87 -10.63 -7.35
N MET A 256 6.80 -10.48 -8.13
CA MET A 256 5.45 -10.14 -7.71
C MET A 256 4.49 -11.20 -8.24
N PHE A 257 3.84 -11.90 -7.33
CA PHE A 257 2.91 -12.98 -7.65
C PHE A 257 1.50 -12.58 -7.26
N PHE A 258 0.52 -12.89 -8.09
CA PHE A 258 -0.89 -12.61 -7.86
C PHE A 258 -1.71 -13.90 -7.89
N SER A 259 -2.51 -14.15 -6.86
CA SER A 259 -3.43 -15.29 -6.84
C SER A 259 -4.62 -15.07 -7.77
N ASP A 260 -5.36 -16.14 -8.05
CA ASP A 260 -6.73 -16.03 -8.54
C ASP A 260 -7.55 -15.09 -7.65
N ALA A 261 -8.40 -14.29 -8.28
CA ALA A 261 -9.35 -13.46 -7.57
C ALA A 261 -10.49 -14.31 -6.99
N VAL A 262 -10.71 -14.21 -5.68
CA VAL A 262 -11.77 -14.92 -4.99
C VAL A 262 -12.77 -13.95 -4.39
N HIS A 263 -14.06 -14.29 -4.37
CA HIS A 263 -15.02 -13.47 -3.66
C HIS A 263 -14.71 -13.51 -2.15
N ILE A 264 -14.82 -12.37 -1.47
CA ILE A 264 -14.44 -12.25 -0.05
C ILE A 264 -15.24 -13.21 0.86
N GLY A 265 -16.50 -13.49 0.50
CA GLY A 265 -17.35 -14.47 1.18
C GLY A 265 -16.84 -15.92 1.09
N ASP A 266 -16.02 -16.24 0.09
CA ASP A 266 -15.47 -17.59 -0.12
C ASP A 266 -14.14 -17.82 0.63
N ILE A 267 -13.56 -16.76 1.22
CA ILE A 267 -12.39 -16.89 2.07
C ILE A 267 -12.79 -17.65 3.34
N PRO A 268 -11.98 -18.61 3.83
CA PRO A 268 -12.28 -19.36 5.04
C PRO A 268 -12.66 -18.45 6.21
N GLN A 269 -13.71 -18.85 6.93
CA GLN A 269 -14.25 -18.11 8.06
C GLN A 269 -14.02 -18.89 9.36
N ARG A 270 -13.75 -18.19 10.45
CA ARG A 270 -13.70 -18.72 11.81
C ARG A 270 -14.58 -17.85 12.71
N GLU A 271 -15.58 -18.46 13.33
CA GLU A 271 -16.54 -17.76 14.21
C GLU A 271 -17.21 -16.55 13.54
N GLY A 272 -17.56 -16.68 12.26
CA GLY A 272 -18.23 -15.64 11.47
C GLY A 272 -17.35 -14.46 11.05
N ARG A 273 -16.03 -14.59 11.20
CA ARG A 273 -15.00 -13.64 10.76
C ARG A 273 -14.04 -14.31 9.78
N VAL A 274 -13.49 -13.54 8.87
CA VAL A 274 -12.50 -14.05 7.90
C VAL A 274 -11.26 -14.55 8.64
N ASP A 275 -10.83 -15.79 8.37
CA ASP A 275 -9.64 -16.39 8.98
C ASP A 275 -8.39 -16.03 8.15
N MET A 276 -7.62 -15.07 8.67
CA MET A 276 -6.42 -14.58 8.01
C MET A 276 -5.31 -15.63 7.91
N ASN A 277 -5.21 -16.57 8.85
CA ASN A 277 -4.18 -17.62 8.78
C ASN A 277 -4.52 -18.59 7.65
N ALA A 278 -5.78 -19.01 7.57
CA ALA A 278 -6.26 -19.85 6.48
C ALA A 278 -6.16 -19.14 5.11
N PHE A 279 -6.40 -17.82 5.07
CA PHE A 279 -6.14 -17.02 3.86
C PHE A 279 -4.67 -17.08 3.43
N VAL A 280 -3.74 -16.87 4.38
CA VAL A 280 -2.30 -16.94 4.09
C VAL A 280 -1.91 -18.33 3.57
N ASP A 281 -2.31 -19.39 4.26
CA ASP A 281 -1.95 -20.77 3.90
C ASP A 281 -2.51 -21.18 2.53
N ARG A 282 -3.72 -20.74 2.19
CA ARG A 282 -4.40 -21.13 0.95
C ARG A 282 -4.02 -20.27 -0.26
N TYR A 283 -3.83 -18.96 -0.08
CA TYR A 283 -3.72 -18.03 -1.21
C TYR A 283 -2.39 -17.29 -1.29
N LEU A 284 -1.69 -17.06 -0.18
CA LEU A 284 -0.46 -16.26 -0.18
C LEU A 284 0.80 -17.12 -0.19
N LYS A 285 0.84 -18.16 0.65
CA LYS A 285 2.00 -19.05 0.81
C LYS A 285 2.36 -19.83 -0.48
N PRO A 286 1.40 -20.38 -1.25
CA PRO A 286 1.71 -21.13 -2.46
C PRO A 286 2.33 -20.29 -3.59
N LEU A 287 2.10 -18.97 -3.57
CA LEU A 287 2.57 -18.08 -4.63
C LEU A 287 4.11 -18.09 -4.72
N GLY A 288 4.66 -18.35 -5.90
CA GLY A 288 6.10 -18.38 -6.12
C GLY A 288 6.85 -19.57 -5.50
N GLU A 289 6.16 -20.60 -5.00
CA GLU A 289 6.82 -21.85 -4.58
C GLU A 289 7.34 -22.67 -5.77
N ASN A 290 6.71 -22.53 -6.95
CA ASN A 290 7.13 -23.21 -8.19
C ASN A 290 8.27 -22.49 -8.93
N SER A 291 8.63 -21.28 -8.50
CA SER A 291 9.63 -20.41 -9.16
C SER A 291 11.00 -20.45 -8.47
N LYS A 292 11.21 -21.41 -7.54
CA LYS A 292 12.46 -21.67 -6.80
C LYS A 292 13.31 -22.74 -7.46
#